data_AF-A0A645B7P3-F1
#
_entry.id   AF-A0A645B7P3-F1
#
_cell.length_a   1.000
_cell.length_b   1.000
_cell.length_c   1.000
_cell.angle_alpha   90.00
_cell.angle_beta   90.00
_cell.angle_gamma   90.00
#
_symmetry.space_group_name_H-M   'P 1'
#
loop_
_entity.id
_entity.type
_entity.pdbx_description
1 polymer ?
#
loop_
_entity_poly.entity_id
_entity_poly.type
_entity_poly.pdbx_seq_one_letter_code
_entity_poly.pdbx_strand_id
1 'polypeptide(L)'
;MPTVMVTCDAEMKAKATEIINKAIFEEYSNNFNYGEIINVEKDGEGNISMIRTDTLKMNKIATGVALNAQEEIRRIGEVGIRLPFGYLAKNNILAYYGPKVTVRMQPIGHIETKYISKFETAGINQTRHKIYLEAKTKIKVILPMASSDMEIVNQVPIAETIIVGKVPQTSLQMDLSRGLLQNEIIGQ
;
A
#
# COMPACT_ATOMS: atom_id res chain seq x y z
N MET A 1 -0.28 2.33 -29.75
CA MET A 1 0.37 3.54 -29.16
C MET A 1 1.82 3.60 -29.65
N PRO A 2 2.37 4.77 -29.99
CA PRO A 2 3.75 4.89 -30.47
C PRO A 2 4.75 4.38 -29.43
N THR A 3 5.82 3.67 -29.83
CA THR A 3 6.86 3.11 -28.93
C THR A 3 7.47 4.15 -27.99
N VAL A 4 7.63 5.38 -28.48
CA VAL A 4 8.12 6.53 -27.72
C VAL A 4 7.17 6.86 -26.55
N MET A 5 5.87 6.92 -26.82
CA MET A 5 4.87 7.24 -25.79
C MET A 5 4.84 6.17 -24.71
N VAL A 6 4.86 4.89 -25.09
CA VAL A 6 4.86 3.77 -24.13
C VAL A 6 6.08 3.82 -23.20
N THR A 7 7.25 4.17 -23.75
CA THR A 7 8.48 4.28 -22.95
C THR A 7 8.42 5.48 -22.02
N CYS A 8 7.93 6.64 -22.49
CA CYS A 8 7.70 7.81 -21.64
C CYS A 8 6.70 7.53 -20.52
N ASP A 9 5.61 6.82 -20.85
CA ASP A 9 4.57 6.47 -19.89
C ASP A 9 5.12 5.59 -18.77
N ALA A 10 5.91 4.57 -19.13
CA ALA A 10 6.56 3.69 -18.16
C ALA A 10 7.54 4.46 -17.26
N GLU A 11 8.36 5.34 -17.83
CA GLU A 11 9.33 6.13 -17.08
C GLU A 11 8.65 7.12 -16.12
N MET A 12 7.61 7.82 -16.59
CA MET A 12 6.84 8.75 -15.76
C MET A 12 6.06 8.04 -14.68
N LYS A 13 5.49 6.86 -14.97
CA LYS A 13 4.86 6.02 -13.95
C LYS A 13 5.85 5.62 -12.87
N ALA A 14 7.03 5.13 -13.25
CA ALA A 14 8.08 4.75 -12.30
C ALA A 14 8.50 5.95 -11.43
N LYS A 15 8.69 7.13 -12.05
CA LYS A 15 9.07 8.35 -11.34
C LYS A 15 8.00 8.83 -10.37
N ALA A 16 6.73 8.84 -10.78
CA ALA A 16 5.63 9.22 -9.90
C ALA A 16 5.45 8.22 -8.74
N THR A 17 5.60 6.91 -8.98
CA THR A 17 5.61 5.91 -7.90
C THR A 17 6.76 6.12 -6.93
N GLU A 18 7.96 6.45 -7.42
CA GLU A 18 9.12 6.79 -6.59
C GLU A 18 8.83 8.00 -5.67
N ILE A 19 8.24 9.07 -6.23
CA ILE A 19 7.87 10.27 -5.47
C ILE A 19 6.86 9.94 -4.38
N ILE A 20 5.80 9.19 -4.71
CA ILE A 20 4.77 8.78 -3.74
C ILE A 20 5.41 7.96 -2.61
N ASN A 21 6.27 6.99 -2.95
CA ASN A 21 6.97 6.17 -1.95
C ASN A 21 7.87 7.00 -1.03
N LYS A 22 8.59 7.98 -1.58
CA LYS A 22 9.42 8.91 -0.78
C LYS A 22 8.58 9.75 0.17
N ALA A 23 7.49 10.33 -0.32
CA ALA A 23 6.57 11.12 0.50
C ALA A 23 5.98 10.28 1.66
N ILE A 24 5.60 9.02 1.38
CA ILE A 24 5.16 8.07 2.42
C ILE A 24 6.28 7.86 3.44
N PHE A 25 7.49 7.52 3.00
CA PHE A 25 8.59 7.23 3.90
C PHE A 25 8.97 8.44 4.79
N GLU A 26 9.00 9.64 4.22
CA GLU A 26 9.32 10.88 4.94
C GLU A 26 8.25 11.22 5.99
N GLU A 27 6.96 11.15 5.62
CA GLU A 27 5.88 11.43 6.56
C GLU A 27 5.79 10.40 7.68
N TYR A 28 5.99 9.12 7.37
CA TYR A 28 6.01 8.08 8.40
C TYR A 28 7.21 8.21 9.33
N SER A 29 8.42 8.41 8.79
CA SER A 29 9.63 8.47 9.61
C SER A 29 9.61 9.66 10.58
N ASN A 30 8.99 10.78 10.20
CA ASN A 30 8.93 11.98 11.02
C ASN A 30 7.77 12.00 12.01
N ASN A 31 6.64 11.33 11.70
CA ASN A 31 5.38 11.53 12.43
C ASN A 31 4.73 10.23 12.95
N PHE A 32 5.23 9.04 12.59
CA PHE A 32 4.58 7.78 12.94
C PHE A 32 5.27 7.07 14.11
N ASN A 33 4.62 7.10 15.28
CA ASN A 33 4.90 6.21 16.40
C ASN A 33 3.76 5.20 16.52
N TYR A 34 4.05 3.91 16.32
CA TYR A 34 3.04 2.84 16.30
C TYR A 34 2.18 2.83 17.58
N GLY A 35 2.81 2.95 18.75
CA GLY A 35 2.12 2.91 20.04
C GLY A 35 1.25 4.14 20.33
N GLU A 36 1.37 5.19 19.51
CA GLU A 36 0.54 6.39 19.60
C GLU A 36 -0.63 6.41 18.63
N ILE A 37 -0.62 5.51 17.64
CA ILE A 37 -1.60 5.46 16.55
C ILE A 37 -2.48 4.23 16.68
N ILE A 38 -1.95 3.12 17.20
CA ILE A 38 -2.69 1.88 17.44
C ILE A 38 -2.59 1.53 18.92
N ASN A 39 -3.73 1.60 19.61
CA ASN A 39 -3.87 1.21 21.00
C ASN A 39 -4.55 -0.15 21.08
N VAL A 40 -3.88 -1.10 21.75
CA VAL A 40 -4.40 -2.44 22.01
C VAL A 40 -4.78 -2.54 23.47
N GLU A 41 -6.06 -2.72 23.74
CA GLU A 41 -6.58 -2.98 25.08
C GLU A 41 -6.69 -4.50 25.29
N LYS A 42 -6.33 -4.95 26.49
CA LYS A 42 -6.39 -6.35 26.89
C LYS A 42 -7.34 -6.53 28.07
N ASP A 43 -7.99 -7.69 28.14
CA ASP A 43 -8.79 -8.08 29.30
C ASP A 43 -7.90 -8.49 30.49
N GLY A 44 -8.53 -8.82 31.63
CA GLY A 44 -7.83 -9.23 32.85
C GLY A 44 -7.05 -10.54 32.74
N GLU A 45 -7.25 -11.30 31.68
CA GLU A 45 -6.53 -12.54 31.37
C GLU A 45 -5.43 -12.33 30.32
N GLY A 46 -5.25 -11.10 29.84
CA GLY A 46 -4.22 -10.72 28.86
C GLY A 46 -4.62 -10.94 27.40
N ASN A 47 -5.88 -11.30 27.11
CA ASN A 47 -6.37 -11.43 25.73
C ASN A 47 -6.70 -10.05 25.16
N ILE A 48 -6.49 -9.86 23.85
CA ILE A 48 -6.85 -8.62 23.16
C ILE A 48 -8.38 -8.49 23.15
N SER A 49 -8.90 -7.43 23.79
CA SER A 49 -10.33 -7.13 23.84
C SER A 49 -10.73 -6.05 22.84
N MET A 50 -9.86 -5.09 22.56
CA MET A 50 -10.13 -3.99 21.64
C MET A 50 -8.86 -3.48 20.95
N ILE A 51 -8.99 -3.10 19.69
CA ILE A 51 -7.98 -2.34 18.95
C ILE A 51 -8.60 -0.99 18.58
N ARG A 52 -7.98 0.10 19.01
CA ARG A 52 -8.39 1.47 18.69
C ARG A 52 -7.30 2.14 17.87
N THR A 53 -7.71 2.88 16.85
CA THR A 53 -6.81 3.66 16.00
C THR A 53 -7.08 5.15 16.15
N ASP A 54 -6.03 5.96 16.24
CA ASP A 54 -6.16 7.42 16.17
C ASP A 54 -6.32 7.86 14.70
N THR A 55 -7.57 7.92 14.26
CA THR A 55 -7.93 8.29 12.89
C THR A 55 -7.48 9.71 12.53
N LEU A 56 -7.40 10.65 13.49
CA LEU A 56 -6.96 12.02 13.22
C LEU A 56 -5.46 12.05 12.91
N LYS A 57 -4.64 11.36 13.72
CA LYS A 57 -3.20 11.23 13.45
C LYS A 57 -2.95 10.52 12.12
N MET A 58 -3.68 9.44 11.84
CA MET A 58 -3.60 8.74 10.55
C MET A 58 -3.93 9.68 9.39
N ASN A 59 -5.07 10.38 9.43
CA ASN A 59 -5.44 11.29 8.35
C ASN A 59 -4.46 12.46 8.17
N LYS A 60 -3.83 12.93 9.25
CA LYS A 60 -2.77 13.95 9.16
C LYS A 60 -1.59 13.45 8.33
N ILE A 61 -1.13 12.21 8.57
CA ILE A 61 -0.04 11.59 7.80
C ILE A 61 -0.46 11.39 6.35
N ALA A 62 -1.63 10.80 6.09
CA ALA A 62 -2.11 10.61 4.72
C ALA A 62 -2.24 11.93 3.94
N THR A 63 -2.72 12.99 4.59
CA THR A 63 -2.81 14.32 3.98
C THR A 63 -1.43 14.89 3.69
N GLY A 64 -0.47 14.75 4.61
CA GLY A 64 0.92 15.15 4.39
C GLY A 64 1.54 14.44 3.18
N VAL A 65 1.31 13.12 3.07
CA VAL A 65 1.76 12.33 1.92
C VAL A 65 1.17 12.86 0.62
N ALA A 66 -0.14 13.12 0.58
CA ALA A 66 -0.82 13.63 -0.60
C ALA A 66 -0.26 15.00 -1.04
N LEU A 67 -0.05 15.91 -0.08
CA LEU A 67 0.45 17.25 -0.34
C LEU A 67 1.91 17.23 -0.83
N ASN A 68 2.80 16.53 -0.13
CA ASN A 68 4.22 16.47 -0.47
C ASN A 68 4.45 15.77 -1.83
N ALA A 69 3.78 14.64 -2.06
CA ALA A 69 3.88 13.94 -3.34
C ALA A 69 3.33 14.81 -4.49
N GLN A 70 2.25 15.55 -4.26
CA GLN A 70 1.66 16.43 -5.26
C GLN A 70 2.58 17.59 -5.62
N GLU A 71 3.22 18.21 -4.63
CA GLU A 71 4.19 19.28 -4.84
C GLU A 71 5.39 18.80 -5.67
N GLU A 72 5.94 17.63 -5.33
CA GLU A 72 7.10 17.10 -6.04
C GLU A 72 6.76 16.64 -7.47
N ILE A 73 5.57 16.08 -7.72
CA ILE A 73 5.10 15.80 -9.09
C ILE A 73 4.97 17.10 -9.89
N ARG A 74 4.42 18.19 -9.29
CA ARG A 74 4.31 19.49 -9.96
C ARG A 74 5.69 20.06 -10.30
N ARG A 75 6.66 19.96 -9.40
CA ARG A 75 8.05 20.38 -9.64
C ARG A 75 8.66 19.66 -10.85
N ILE A 76 8.46 18.34 -10.97
CA ILE A 76 8.89 17.60 -12.16
C ILE A 76 8.14 18.06 -13.42
N GLY A 77 6.87 18.44 -13.30
CA GLY A 77 6.10 19.04 -14.40
C GLY A 77 6.70 20.34 -14.93
N GLU A 78 7.23 21.19 -14.05
CA GLU A 78 7.86 22.46 -14.42
C GLU A 78 9.22 22.23 -15.10
N VAL A 79 10.09 21.44 -14.47
CA VAL A 79 11.47 21.20 -14.94
C VAL A 79 11.49 20.27 -16.15
N GLY A 80 10.68 19.21 -16.13
CA GLY A 80 10.70 18.12 -17.10
C GLY A 80 11.93 17.23 -17.01
N ILE A 81 11.81 15.99 -17.49
CA ILE A 81 12.91 15.03 -17.59
C ILE A 81 13.37 14.99 -19.05
N ARG A 82 14.69 15.08 -19.27
CA ARG A 82 15.27 15.03 -20.61
C ARG A 82 15.77 13.62 -20.93
N LEU A 83 15.14 12.98 -21.90
CA LEU A 83 15.47 11.62 -22.33
C LEU A 83 16.00 11.63 -23.77
N PRO A 84 17.08 10.90 -24.10
CA PRO A 84 17.55 10.78 -25.48
C PRO A 84 16.49 10.09 -26.35
N PHE A 85 16.29 10.58 -27.57
CA PHE A 85 15.31 9.96 -28.48
C PHE A 85 15.62 8.48 -28.77
N GLY A 86 16.91 8.10 -28.84
CA GLY A 86 17.28 6.70 -29.05
C GLY A 86 16.86 5.76 -27.91
N TYR A 87 16.85 6.24 -26.66
CA TYR A 87 16.28 5.53 -25.52
C TYR A 87 14.77 5.33 -25.68
N LEU A 88 14.05 6.40 -26.03
CA LEU A 88 12.60 6.37 -26.20
C LEU A 88 12.15 5.46 -27.36
N ALA A 89 12.94 5.40 -28.42
CA ALA A 89 12.73 4.54 -29.56
C ALA A 89 13.10 3.06 -29.29
N LYS A 90 13.60 2.73 -28.09
CA LYS A 90 14.11 1.41 -27.70
C LYS A 90 15.21 0.88 -28.63
N ASN A 91 16.08 1.76 -29.12
CA ASN A 91 17.25 1.35 -29.90
C ASN A 91 18.45 1.18 -28.96
N ASN A 92 18.86 -0.07 -28.71
CA ASN A 92 19.93 -0.38 -27.76
C ASN A 92 21.29 0.22 -28.16
N ILE A 93 21.58 0.34 -29.46
CA ILE A 93 22.86 0.90 -29.94
C ILE A 93 22.89 2.41 -29.77
N LEU A 94 21.75 3.07 -30.01
CA LEU A 94 21.61 4.52 -29.95
C LEU A 94 20.96 5.01 -28.65
N ALA A 95 20.85 4.18 -27.61
CA ALA A 95 20.09 4.51 -26.41
C ALA A 95 20.52 5.85 -25.77
N TYR A 96 21.81 6.17 -25.84
CA TYR A 96 22.38 7.40 -25.29
C TYR A 96 22.61 8.50 -26.33
N TYR A 97 22.27 8.26 -27.59
CA TYR A 97 22.54 9.15 -28.73
C TYR A 97 21.26 9.81 -29.27
N GLY A 98 21.44 10.94 -29.95
CA GLY A 98 20.37 11.71 -30.58
C GLY A 98 19.87 12.91 -29.76
N PRO A 99 18.89 13.67 -30.30
CA PRO A 99 18.34 14.84 -29.64
C PRO A 99 17.61 14.45 -28.34
N LYS A 100 17.71 15.30 -27.33
CA LYS A 100 17.01 15.12 -26.06
C LYS A 100 15.57 15.61 -26.19
N VAL A 101 14.63 14.77 -25.79
CA VAL A 101 13.20 15.10 -25.71
C VAL A 101 12.88 15.39 -24.25
N THR A 102 12.26 16.55 -23.99
CA THR A 102 11.75 16.90 -22.67
C THR A 102 10.37 16.28 -22.49
N VAL A 103 10.23 15.45 -21.47
CA VAL A 103 8.97 14.82 -21.07
C VAL A 103 8.57 15.43 -19.73
N ARG A 104 7.32 15.87 -19.61
CA ARG A 104 6.76 16.47 -18.40
C ARG A 104 5.61 15.60 -17.89
N MET A 105 5.33 15.68 -16.59
CA MET A 105 4.11 15.11 -16.02
C MET A 105 3.42 16.13 -15.12
N GLN A 106 2.10 16.12 -15.10
CA GLN A 106 1.31 16.95 -14.18
C GLN A 106 0.19 16.11 -13.56
N PRO A 107 -0.16 16.33 -12.28
CA PRO A 107 -1.30 15.68 -11.68
C PRO A 107 -2.59 16.24 -12.27
N ILE A 108 -3.57 15.38 -12.53
CA ILE A 108 -4.92 15.74 -12.93
C ILE A 108 -5.78 15.74 -11.66
N GLY A 109 -6.13 16.92 -11.17
CA GLY A 109 -6.86 17.07 -9.91
C GLY A 109 -5.91 16.99 -8.71
N HIS A 110 -6.19 16.07 -7.79
CA HIS A 110 -5.40 15.87 -6.59
C HIS A 110 -5.00 14.40 -6.39
N ILE A 111 -3.99 14.16 -5.55
CA ILE A 111 -3.66 12.81 -5.08
C ILE A 111 -4.65 12.43 -3.97
N GLU A 112 -5.37 11.33 -4.19
CA GLU A 112 -6.28 10.75 -3.20
C GLU A 112 -5.50 9.76 -2.34
N THR A 113 -5.62 9.88 -1.02
CA THR A 113 -5.02 8.94 -0.08
C THR A 113 -6.08 8.32 0.81
N LYS A 114 -6.03 7.01 1.01
CA LYS A 114 -6.96 6.30 1.90
C LYS A 114 -6.26 5.19 2.68
N TYR A 115 -6.73 4.95 3.90
CA TYR A 115 -6.31 3.81 4.69
C TYR A 115 -7.19 2.60 4.40
N ILE A 116 -6.57 1.44 4.21
CA ILE A 116 -7.26 0.16 4.02
C ILE A 116 -6.83 -0.77 5.16
N SER A 117 -7.80 -1.21 5.96
CA SER A 117 -7.60 -2.16 7.05
C SER A 117 -8.10 -3.55 6.64
N LYS A 118 -7.28 -4.59 6.82
CA LYS A 118 -7.63 -5.98 6.50
C LYS A 118 -7.31 -6.90 7.68
N PHE A 119 -8.22 -7.83 7.97
CA PHE A 119 -8.01 -8.93 8.91
C PHE A 119 -7.90 -10.24 8.12
N GLU A 120 -6.79 -10.95 8.27
CA GLU A 120 -6.46 -12.17 7.53
C GLU A 120 -6.11 -13.29 8.52
N THR A 121 -6.44 -14.54 8.22
CA THR A 121 -5.99 -15.68 9.04
C THR A 121 -4.49 -15.89 8.86
N ALA A 122 -3.74 -15.95 9.96
CA ALA A 122 -2.29 -16.18 9.95
C ALA A 122 -1.85 -17.50 10.61
N GLY A 123 -2.79 -18.26 11.19
CA GLY A 123 -2.54 -19.55 11.82
C GLY A 123 -3.78 -20.05 12.55
N ILE A 124 -3.65 -21.20 13.24
CA ILE A 124 -4.77 -21.90 13.92
C ILE A 124 -5.51 -20.97 14.91
N ASN A 125 -4.78 -20.06 15.58
CA ASN A 125 -5.36 -19.05 16.49
C ASN A 125 -4.70 -17.70 16.32
N GLN A 126 -4.41 -17.33 15.09
CA GLN A 126 -3.75 -16.07 14.78
C GLN A 126 -4.53 -15.34 13.70
N THR A 127 -4.92 -14.11 14.01
CA THR A 127 -5.47 -13.16 13.06
C THR A 127 -4.44 -12.08 12.82
N ARG A 128 -4.10 -11.84 11.57
CA ARG A 128 -3.21 -10.78 11.13
C ARG A 128 -4.02 -9.58 10.71
N HIS A 129 -3.80 -8.47 11.40
CA HIS A 129 -4.37 -7.17 11.06
C HIS A 129 -3.33 -6.37 10.27
N LYS A 130 -3.65 -5.98 9.04
CA LYS A 130 -2.80 -5.14 8.20
C LYS A 130 -3.48 -3.82 7.92
N ILE A 131 -2.71 -2.75 8.00
CA ILE A 131 -3.12 -1.43 7.55
C ILE A 131 -2.24 -1.04 6.37
N TYR A 132 -2.88 -0.62 5.29
CA TYR A 132 -2.25 -0.08 4.09
C TYR A 132 -2.61 1.38 3.95
N LEU A 133 -1.66 2.19 3.47
CA LEU A 133 -1.94 3.47 2.85
C LEU A 133 -1.99 3.27 1.34
N GLU A 134 -3.14 3.53 0.73
CA GLU A 134 -3.28 3.63 -0.71
C GLU A 134 -3.19 5.10 -1.12
N ALA A 135 -2.31 5.39 -2.07
CA ALA A 135 -2.24 6.66 -2.77
C ALA A 135 -2.62 6.44 -4.25
N LYS A 136 -3.63 7.19 -4.70
CA LYS A 136 -4.18 7.12 -6.04
C LYS A 136 -4.10 8.48 -6.71
N THR A 137 -3.63 8.53 -7.95
CA THR A 137 -3.57 9.77 -8.72
C THR A 137 -3.69 9.50 -10.21
N LYS A 138 -4.21 10.48 -10.95
CA LYS A 138 -4.10 10.52 -12.41
C LYS A 138 -3.05 11.55 -12.78
N ILE A 139 -2.16 11.20 -13.71
CA ILE A 139 -1.16 12.12 -14.25
C ILE A 139 -1.34 12.24 -15.76
N LYS A 140 -1.12 13.45 -16.29
CA LYS A 140 -0.97 13.70 -17.72
C LYS A 140 0.52 13.75 -18.05
N VAL A 141 0.98 12.85 -18.90
CA VAL A 141 2.33 12.85 -19.47
C VAL A 141 2.31 13.67 -20.75
N ILE A 142 3.26 14.60 -20.88
CA ILE A 142 3.30 15.61 -21.94
C ILE A 142 4.64 15.53 -22.64
N LEU A 143 4.60 15.32 -23.95
CA LEU A 143 5.70 15.41 -24.89
C LEU A 143 5.46 16.60 -25.83
N PRO A 144 6.49 17.08 -26.57
CA PRO A 144 6.30 18.17 -27.52
C PRO A 144 5.25 17.91 -28.60
N MET A 145 5.02 16.64 -28.96
CA MET A 145 4.15 16.25 -30.09
C MET A 145 2.88 15.50 -29.65
N ALA A 146 2.76 15.10 -28.37
CA ALA A 146 1.65 14.28 -27.89
C ALA A 146 1.50 14.34 -26.37
N SER A 147 0.34 13.91 -25.86
CA SER A 147 0.11 13.71 -24.42
C SER A 147 -0.74 12.47 -24.17
N SER A 148 -0.58 11.87 -23.00
CA SER A 148 -1.34 10.70 -22.51
C SER A 148 -1.76 10.94 -21.07
N ASP A 149 -2.91 10.38 -20.68
CA ASP A 149 -3.35 10.35 -19.29
C ASP A 149 -3.18 8.93 -18.76
N MET A 150 -2.68 8.80 -17.53
CA MET A 150 -2.55 7.50 -16.85
C MET A 150 -2.95 7.58 -15.39
N GLU A 151 -3.41 6.45 -14.86
CA GLU A 151 -3.74 6.29 -13.45
C GLU A 151 -2.64 5.50 -12.73
N ILE A 152 -2.27 5.97 -11.55
CA ILE A 152 -1.27 5.38 -10.67
C ILE A 152 -1.98 5.07 -9.37
N VAL A 153 -1.90 3.81 -8.96
CA VAL A 153 -2.36 3.32 -7.66
C VAL A 153 -1.17 2.67 -6.98
N ASN A 154 -0.81 3.17 -5.81
CA ASN A 154 0.28 2.65 -5.02
C ASN A 154 -0.25 2.30 -3.62
N GLN A 155 0.03 1.08 -3.15
CA GLN A 155 -0.41 0.60 -1.84
C GLN A 155 0.81 0.19 -1.04
N VAL A 156 1.02 0.84 0.10
CA VAL A 156 2.16 0.56 0.97
C VAL A 156 1.63 0.04 2.31
N PRO A 157 2.07 -1.15 2.78
CA PRO A 157 1.78 -1.60 4.14
C PRO A 157 2.54 -0.73 5.13
N ILE A 158 1.83 -0.23 6.13
CA ILE A 158 2.35 0.77 7.07
C ILE A 158 2.35 0.27 8.52
N ALA A 159 1.52 -0.74 8.80
CA ALA A 159 1.39 -1.37 10.10
C ALA A 159 0.86 -2.80 9.92
N GLU A 160 1.40 -3.72 10.71
CA GLU A 160 0.93 -5.10 10.79
C GLU A 160 0.95 -5.55 12.25
N THR A 161 -0.13 -6.21 12.68
CA THR A 161 -0.29 -6.76 14.03
C THR A 161 -0.71 -8.22 13.95
N ILE A 162 -0.06 -9.09 14.71
CA ILE A 162 -0.53 -10.47 14.91
C ILE A 162 -1.32 -10.53 16.22
N ILE A 163 -2.61 -10.81 16.09
CA ILE A 163 -3.55 -11.02 17.19
C ILE A 163 -3.55 -12.52 17.47
N VAL A 164 -3.06 -12.91 18.64
CA VAL A 164 -3.08 -14.31 19.09
C VAL A 164 -4.32 -14.52 19.93
N GLY A 165 -5.22 -15.40 19.47
CA GLY A 165 -6.39 -15.85 20.21
C GLY A 165 -6.12 -17.12 21.01
N LYS A 166 -7.04 -17.49 21.91
CA LYS A 166 -6.98 -18.78 22.61
C LYS A 166 -7.24 -19.92 21.63
N VAL A 167 -6.46 -20.99 21.74
CA VAL A 167 -6.74 -22.26 21.06
C VAL A 167 -8.06 -22.82 21.58
N PRO A 168 -9.08 -23.08 20.75
CA PRO A 168 -10.29 -23.72 21.23
C PRO A 168 -9.92 -25.09 21.78
N GLN A 169 -10.21 -25.33 23.06
CA GLN A 169 -10.12 -26.67 23.62
C GLN A 169 -11.31 -27.47 23.09
N THR A 170 -11.10 -28.20 22.00
CA THR A 170 -12.09 -29.14 21.50
C THR A 170 -12.23 -30.25 22.54
N SER A 171 -13.36 -30.31 23.23
CA SER A 171 -13.75 -31.40 24.13
C SER A 171 -14.01 -32.69 23.35
N LEU A 172 -12.97 -33.27 22.74
CA LEU A 172 -13.02 -34.60 22.10
C LEU A 172 -13.36 -35.72 23.11
N GLN A 173 -13.32 -35.42 24.41
CA GLN A 173 -13.64 -36.37 25.48
C GLN A 173 -15.15 -36.67 25.64
N MET A 174 -16.05 -35.84 25.08
CA MET A 174 -17.49 -36.04 25.24
C MET A 174 -18.08 -37.12 24.32
N ASP A 175 -17.45 -37.41 23.17
CA ASP A 175 -17.92 -38.45 22.25
C ASP A 175 -17.40 -39.86 22.62
N LEU A 176 -16.16 -39.97 23.11
CA LEU A 176 -15.63 -41.26 23.57
C LEU A 176 -16.35 -41.78 24.83
N SER A 177 -16.78 -40.88 25.71
CA SER A 177 -17.50 -41.27 26.93
C SER A 177 -18.94 -41.74 26.64
N ARG A 178 -19.58 -41.23 25.59
CA ARG A 178 -20.93 -41.63 25.18
C ARG A 178 -20.96 -43.01 24.50
N GLY A 179 -19.93 -43.34 23.73
CA GLY A 179 -19.82 -44.66 23.06
C GLY A 179 -19.54 -45.83 24.02
N LEU A 180 -18.86 -45.57 25.15
CA LEU A 180 -18.57 -46.61 26.16
C LEU A 180 -19.78 -46.90 27.06
N LEU A 181 -20.55 -45.88 27.43
CA LEU A 181 -21.76 -46.05 28.26
C LEU A 181 -22.92 -46.70 27.52
N GLN A 182 -22.96 -46.65 26.18
CA GLN A 182 -24.01 -47.29 25.40
C GLN A 182 -23.75 -48.79 25.16
N ASN A 183 -22.49 -49.23 25.27
CA ASN A 183 -22.12 -50.65 25.15
C ASN A 183 -22.27 -51.43 26.46
N GLU A 184 -22.28 -50.77 27.62
CA GLU A 184 -22.53 -51.44 28.92
C GLU A 184 -24.02 -51.70 29.18
N ILE A 185 -24.93 -50.93 28.57
CA ILE A 185 -26.38 -51.05 28.82
C ILE A 185 -27.04 -52.13 27.94
N ILE A 186 -26.38 -52.60 26.88
CA ILE A 186 -26.92 -53.62 25.94
C ILE A 186 -26.35 -55.03 26.24
N GLY A 187 -25.52 -55.17 27.28
CA GLY A 187 -24.76 -56.38 27.60
C GLY A 187 -25.20 -57.17 28.85
N GLN A 188 -26.45 -57.04 29.32
CA GLN A 188 -27.04 -57.92 30.35
C GLN A 188 -28.49 -58.31 30.01
#